data_AF-A0AAJ1VQ30-F1
#
_entry.id   AF-A0AAJ1VQ30-F1
#
_cell.length_a   1.000
_cell.length_b   1.000
_cell.length_c   1.000
_cell.angle_alpha   90.00
_cell.angle_beta   90.00
_cell.angle_gamma   90.00
#
_symmetry.space_group_name_H-M   'P 1'
#
loop_
_entity.id
_entity.type
_entity.pdbx_description
1 polymer ?
#
loop_
_entity_poly.entity_id
_entity_poly.type
_entity_poly.pdbx_seq_one_letter_code
_entity_poly.pdbx_strand_id
1 'polypeptide(L)'
;MTENRKNLRILMVTVLFAAVSFILIIFPTVPIIPGASFLELEISIVPLLLLAHFYGIKYGLLGLLLRSILYLILLNKGVITWIGLPINIVAVIVFLLVFSVLRKRNIWLAIILATIALTIVAIVVNIFFAIPAYTKFMNFDIDKTIGFWKYIILMILPFNLIEGLVWGIVYYPIEKIFAKIFPNRL
;
A
#
# COMPACT_ATOMS: atom_id res chain seq x y z
N MET A 1 33.72 5.47 -11.11
CA MET A 1 33.32 6.62 -10.26
C MET A 1 31.92 7.16 -10.58
N THR A 2 31.54 7.33 -11.84
CA THR A 2 30.20 7.83 -12.26
C THR A 2 29.04 6.90 -11.93
N GLU A 3 29.23 5.58 -12.07
CA GLU A 3 28.21 4.58 -11.73
C GLU A 3 27.87 4.57 -10.23
N ASN A 4 28.89 4.59 -9.36
CA ASN A 4 28.70 4.68 -7.91
C ASN A 4 27.94 5.95 -7.49
N ARG A 5 28.19 7.09 -8.15
CA ARG A 5 27.43 8.33 -7.90
C ARG A 5 25.97 8.20 -8.33
N LYS A 6 25.69 7.53 -9.46
CA LYS A 6 24.32 7.26 -9.92
C LYS A 6 23.58 6.33 -8.95
N ASN A 7 24.21 5.25 -8.53
CA ASN A 7 23.62 4.28 -7.58
C ASN A 7 23.34 4.93 -6.22
N LEU A 8 24.30 5.72 -5.69
CA LEU A 8 24.11 6.48 -4.46
C LEU A 8 22.94 7.46 -4.56
N ARG A 9 22.83 8.16 -5.68
CA ARG A 9 21.71 9.09 -5.92
C ARG A 9 20.36 8.38 -5.90
N ILE A 10 20.23 7.22 -6.56
CA ILE A 10 18.97 6.46 -6.58
C ILE A 10 18.62 5.98 -5.17
N LEU A 11 19.62 5.57 -4.39
CA LEU A 11 19.41 5.20 -3.00
C LEU A 11 18.91 6.38 -2.16
N MET A 12 19.53 7.56 -2.30
CA MET A 12 19.07 8.78 -1.60
C MET A 12 17.62 9.13 -1.99
N VAL A 13 17.28 9.06 -3.27
CA VAL A 13 15.90 9.28 -3.74
C VAL A 13 14.95 8.24 -3.13
N THR A 14 15.35 6.97 -3.09
CA THR A 14 14.55 5.89 -2.47
C THR A 14 14.23 6.20 -1.01
N VAL A 15 15.23 6.63 -0.24
CA VAL A 15 15.06 7.00 1.17
C VAL A 15 14.12 8.20 1.33
N LEU A 16 14.26 9.25 0.49
CA LEU A 16 13.38 10.41 0.54
C LEU A 16 11.92 10.04 0.21
N PHE A 17 11.70 9.22 -0.81
CA PHE A 17 10.36 8.74 -1.16
C PHE A 17 9.76 7.85 -0.09
N ALA A 18 10.55 7.00 0.57
CA ALA A 18 10.11 6.21 1.72
C ALA A 18 9.73 7.10 2.91
N ALA A 19 10.49 8.17 3.18
CA ALA A 19 10.18 9.13 4.23
C ALA A 19 8.88 9.91 3.95
N VAL A 20 8.69 10.38 2.72
CA VAL A 20 7.42 11.03 2.30
C VAL A 20 6.25 10.06 2.42
N SER A 21 6.43 8.82 1.95
CA SER A 21 5.45 7.75 2.10
C SER A 21 5.09 7.54 3.57
N PHE A 22 6.07 7.46 4.47
CA PHE A 22 5.82 7.32 5.90
C PHE A 22 5.07 8.51 6.49
N ILE A 23 5.45 9.74 6.14
CA ILE A 23 4.74 10.96 6.58
C ILE A 23 3.27 10.94 6.13
N LEU A 24 2.98 10.44 4.93
CA LEU A 24 1.60 10.33 4.44
C LEU A 24 0.75 9.32 5.22
N ILE A 25 1.35 8.37 5.95
CA ILE A 25 0.61 7.51 6.89
C ILE A 25 0.12 8.31 8.11
N ILE A 26 0.85 9.36 8.50
CA ILE A 26 0.52 10.19 9.68
C ILE A 26 -0.64 11.15 9.38
N PHE A 27 -0.81 11.55 8.12
CA PHE A 27 -1.95 12.39 7.72
C PHE A 27 -3.26 11.66 8.02
N PRO A 28 -4.29 12.37 8.53
CA PRO A 28 -5.49 11.75 9.09
C PRO A 28 -6.12 10.77 8.09
N THR A 29 -6.10 9.51 8.48
CA THR A 29 -6.75 8.42 7.76
C THR A 29 -8.24 8.47 8.07
N VAL A 30 -9.05 8.38 7.01
CA VAL A 30 -10.51 8.36 7.16
C VAL A 30 -10.93 6.89 7.22
N PRO A 31 -11.52 6.40 8.31
CA PRO A 31 -12.12 5.07 8.32
C PRO A 31 -13.35 5.11 7.41
N ILE A 32 -13.23 4.53 6.22
CA ILE A 32 -14.27 4.61 5.17
C ILE A 32 -15.39 3.61 5.43
N ILE A 33 -15.09 2.50 6.10
CA ILE A 33 -16.06 1.46 6.41
C ILE A 33 -16.63 1.72 7.82
N PRO A 34 -17.95 1.98 7.95
CA PRO A 34 -18.60 2.11 9.24
C PRO A 34 -18.38 0.87 10.11
N GLY A 35 -17.95 1.06 11.36
CA GLY A 35 -17.72 -0.04 12.30
C GLY A 35 -16.40 -0.81 12.10
N ALA A 36 -15.56 -0.42 11.13
CA ALA A 36 -14.24 -1.02 10.91
C ALA A 36 -13.13 0.03 10.99
N SER A 37 -12.90 0.58 12.19
CA SER A 37 -11.90 1.64 12.44
C SER A 37 -10.45 1.22 12.17
N PHE A 38 -10.17 -0.08 12.05
CA PHE A 38 -8.87 -0.62 11.68
C PHE A 38 -8.61 -0.57 10.16
N LEU A 39 -9.64 -0.33 9.34
CA LEU A 39 -9.52 -0.16 7.89
C LEU A 39 -9.36 1.32 7.56
N GLU A 40 -8.11 1.77 7.67
CA GLU A 40 -7.71 3.16 7.46
C GLU A 40 -7.27 3.36 6.00
N LEU A 41 -8.01 4.18 5.23
CA LEU A 41 -7.58 4.52 3.88
C LEU A 41 -6.32 5.39 3.95
N GLU A 42 -5.24 4.96 3.28
CA GLU A 42 -4.00 5.74 3.16
C GLU A 42 -3.61 6.00 1.70
N ILE A 43 -2.90 7.09 1.44
CA ILE A 43 -2.34 7.43 0.12
C ILE A 43 -0.81 7.30 0.07
N SER A 44 -0.23 6.72 1.13
CA SER A 44 1.23 6.61 1.34
C SER A 44 1.95 5.85 0.24
N ILE A 45 1.25 5.00 -0.49
CA ILE A 45 1.79 4.19 -1.60
C ILE A 45 2.14 5.02 -2.84
N VAL A 46 1.53 6.20 -3.04
CA VAL A 46 1.65 6.96 -4.29
C VAL A 46 3.11 7.36 -4.56
N PRO A 47 3.87 7.88 -3.58
CA PRO A 47 5.32 8.02 -3.70
C PRO A 47 6.03 6.73 -4.13
N LEU A 48 5.66 5.58 -3.57
CA LEU A 48 6.31 4.31 -3.87
C LEU A 48 6.03 3.82 -5.30
N LEU A 49 4.83 4.08 -5.82
CA LEU A 49 4.50 3.83 -7.23
C LEU A 49 5.30 4.75 -8.16
N LEU A 50 5.48 6.03 -7.81
CA LEU A 50 6.32 6.95 -8.58
C LEU A 50 7.77 6.45 -8.58
N LEU A 51 8.28 6.08 -7.40
CA LEU A 51 9.62 5.50 -7.27
C LEU A 51 9.79 4.24 -8.13
N ALA A 52 8.81 3.33 -8.10
CA ALA A 52 8.78 2.14 -8.95
C ALA A 52 8.75 2.48 -10.45
N HIS A 53 7.98 3.50 -10.82
CA HIS A 53 7.84 3.94 -12.20
C HIS A 53 9.14 4.54 -12.76
N PHE A 54 9.76 5.49 -12.04
CA PHE A 54 10.91 6.23 -12.55
C PHE A 54 12.25 5.52 -12.34
N TYR A 55 12.40 4.75 -11.25
CA TYR A 55 13.67 4.13 -10.89
C TYR A 55 13.63 2.60 -10.97
N GLY A 56 12.44 2.01 -11.02
CA GLY A 56 12.23 0.57 -11.19
C GLY A 56 11.58 -0.09 -9.97
N ILE A 57 10.82 -1.16 -10.22
CA ILE A 57 10.02 -1.91 -9.24
C ILE A 57 10.81 -2.22 -7.96
N LYS A 58 12.08 -2.65 -8.10
CA LYS A 58 12.94 -3.00 -6.95
C LYS A 58 13.10 -1.85 -5.95
N TYR A 59 13.15 -0.61 -6.41
CA TYR A 59 13.26 0.56 -5.52
C TYR A 59 11.93 0.93 -4.90
N GLY A 60 10.81 0.73 -5.61
CA GLY A 60 9.48 0.84 -5.02
C GLY A 60 9.28 -0.14 -3.85
N LEU A 61 9.70 -1.40 -4.04
CA LEU A 61 9.67 -2.43 -2.98
C LEU A 61 10.63 -2.11 -1.83
N LEU A 62 11.85 -1.63 -2.12
CA LEU A 62 12.77 -1.17 -1.08
C LEU A 62 12.20 0.02 -0.30
N GLY A 63 11.56 0.97 -0.99
CA GLY A 63 10.88 2.10 -0.36
C GLY A 63 9.72 1.66 0.53
N LEU A 64 8.92 0.67 0.10
CA LEU A 64 7.88 0.05 0.92
C LEU A 64 8.45 -0.57 2.20
N LEU A 65 9.55 -1.32 2.09
CA LEU A 65 10.23 -1.92 3.22
C LEU A 65 10.67 -0.84 4.21
N LEU A 66 11.39 0.18 3.75
CA LEU A 66 11.89 1.28 4.57
C LEU A 66 10.75 2.03 5.25
N ARG A 67 9.69 2.38 4.51
CA ARG A 67 8.47 3.02 5.04
C ARG A 67 7.86 2.19 6.16
N SER A 68 7.75 0.88 5.95
CA SER A 68 7.11 -0.02 6.89
C SER A 68 7.97 -0.24 8.16
N ILE A 69 9.29 -0.24 8.02
CA ILE A 69 10.22 -0.24 9.15
C ILE A 69 10.08 1.05 9.96
N LEU A 70 10.02 2.21 9.31
CA LEU A 70 9.79 3.49 9.98
C LEU A 70 8.45 3.49 10.74
N TYR A 71 7.38 2.99 10.11
CA TYR A 71 6.09 2.82 10.76
C TYR A 71 6.17 1.92 11.99
N LEU A 72 6.82 0.77 11.88
CA LEU A 72 6.95 -0.18 12.97
C LEU A 72 7.77 0.35 14.15
N ILE A 73 8.78 1.19 13.90
CA ILE A 73 9.65 1.74 14.96
C ILE A 73 9.01 2.97 15.61
N LEU A 74 8.37 3.84 14.83
CA LEU A 74 7.94 5.17 15.29
C LEU A 74 6.46 5.25 15.65
N LEU A 75 5.61 4.43 15.04
CA LEU A 75 4.13 4.51 15.16
C LEU A 75 3.50 3.17 15.57
N ASN A 76 4.25 2.33 16.28
CA ASN A 76 3.78 1.03 16.73
C ASN A 76 2.61 1.17 17.72
N LYS A 77 1.44 0.63 17.38
CA LYS A 77 0.23 0.58 18.21
C LYS A 77 0.03 -0.81 18.86
N GLY A 78 1.10 -1.59 19.02
CA GLY A 78 1.06 -2.93 19.60
C GLY A 78 0.46 -3.96 18.65
N VAL A 79 -0.38 -4.86 19.18
CA VAL A 79 -0.93 -6.01 18.43
C VAL A 79 -1.63 -5.59 17.13
N ILE A 80 -2.33 -4.45 17.13
CA ILE A 80 -2.99 -3.91 15.93
C ILE A 80 -1.98 -3.68 14.80
N THR A 81 -0.81 -3.11 15.10
CA THR A 81 0.25 -2.90 14.10
C THR A 81 0.83 -4.22 13.62
N TRP A 82 1.06 -5.18 14.52
CA TRP A 82 1.61 -6.50 14.16
C TRP A 82 0.69 -7.34 13.29
N ILE A 83 -0.63 -7.12 13.36
CA ILE A 83 -1.61 -7.75 12.48
C ILE A 83 -1.79 -6.95 11.19
N GLY A 84 -1.99 -5.63 11.28
CA GLY A 84 -2.32 -4.79 10.13
C GLY A 84 -1.15 -4.55 9.17
N LEU A 85 0.07 -4.35 9.69
CA LEU A 85 1.23 -3.99 8.86
C LEU A 85 1.61 -5.09 7.86
N PRO A 86 1.66 -6.39 8.22
CA PRO A 86 1.88 -7.46 7.24
C PRO A 86 0.81 -7.52 6.15
N ILE A 87 -0.46 -7.34 6.50
CA ILE A 87 -1.59 -7.34 5.55
C ILE A 87 -1.40 -6.20 4.55
N ASN A 88 -1.12 -5.00 5.05
CA ASN A 88 -0.86 -3.81 4.22
C ASN A 88 0.35 -4.03 3.30
N ILE A 89 1.48 -4.51 3.81
CA ILE A 89 2.67 -4.78 2.99
C ILE A 89 2.33 -5.74 1.84
N VAL A 90 1.64 -6.84 2.10
CA VAL A 90 1.27 -7.81 1.06
C VAL A 90 0.34 -7.17 0.02
N ALA A 91 -0.68 -6.43 0.45
CA ALA A 91 -1.60 -5.74 -0.46
C ALA A 91 -0.86 -4.72 -1.36
N VAL A 92 0.03 -3.91 -0.79
CA VAL A 92 0.82 -2.93 -1.54
C VAL A 92 1.78 -3.60 -2.51
N ILE A 93 2.45 -4.69 -2.13
CA ILE A 93 3.33 -5.45 -3.04
C ILE A 93 2.54 -5.91 -4.27
N VAL A 94 1.39 -6.55 -4.05
CA VAL A 94 0.54 -7.08 -5.14
C VAL A 94 0.08 -5.95 -6.05
N PHE A 95 -0.45 -4.86 -5.48
CA PHE A 95 -0.87 -3.70 -6.27
C PHE A 95 0.28 -3.12 -7.08
N LEU A 96 1.42 -2.84 -6.42
CA LEU A 96 2.59 -2.23 -7.04
C LEU A 96 3.11 -3.07 -8.21
N LEU A 97 3.21 -4.40 -8.06
CA LEU A 97 3.68 -5.30 -9.10
C LEU A 97 2.74 -5.33 -10.30
N VAL A 98 1.45 -5.59 -10.07
CA VAL A 98 0.46 -5.68 -11.15
C VAL A 98 0.34 -4.34 -11.88
N PHE A 99 0.24 -3.24 -11.12
CA PHE A 99 0.17 -1.89 -11.67
C PHE A 99 1.40 -1.56 -12.51
N SER A 100 2.61 -1.81 -12.00
CA SER A 100 3.87 -1.46 -12.67
C SER A 100 4.08 -2.22 -13.99
N VAL A 101 3.60 -3.46 -14.08
CA VAL A 101 3.66 -4.25 -15.31
C VAL A 101 2.64 -3.75 -16.34
N LEU A 102 1.40 -3.54 -15.92
CA LEU A 102 0.30 -3.26 -16.84
C LEU A 102 0.22 -1.78 -17.28
N ARG A 103 0.72 -0.84 -16.45
CA ARG A 103 0.63 0.61 -16.73
C ARG A 103 1.27 0.99 -18.05
N LYS A 104 2.30 0.24 -18.49
CA LYS A 104 3.00 0.47 -19.75
C LYS A 104 2.12 0.25 -20.98
N ARG A 105 1.06 -0.55 -20.84
CA ARG A 105 0.07 -0.81 -21.89
C ARG A 105 -1.11 0.14 -21.76
N ASN A 106 -1.72 0.19 -20.58
CA ASN A 106 -2.87 1.04 -20.31
C ASN A 106 -2.98 1.29 -18.80
N ILE A 107 -2.98 2.56 -18.41
CA ILE A 107 -3.01 2.95 -16.99
C ILE A 107 -4.33 2.59 -16.31
N TRP A 108 -5.47 2.73 -16.99
CA TRP A 108 -6.79 2.41 -16.43
C TRP A 108 -6.95 0.91 -16.22
N LEU A 109 -6.50 0.12 -17.18
CA LEU A 109 -6.47 -1.34 -17.04
C LEU A 109 -5.55 -1.77 -15.89
N ALA A 110 -4.40 -1.11 -15.75
CA ALA A 110 -3.46 -1.37 -14.66
C ALA A 110 -4.08 -1.07 -13.28
N ILE A 111 -4.79 0.05 -13.14
CA ILE A 111 -5.50 0.40 -11.90
C ILE A 111 -6.54 -0.66 -11.58
N ILE A 112 -7.42 -0.99 -12.52
CA ILE A 112 -8.52 -1.95 -12.31
C ILE A 112 -7.97 -3.33 -11.92
N LEU A 113 -7.01 -3.87 -12.69
CA LEU A 113 -6.48 -5.20 -12.43
C LEU A 113 -5.61 -5.26 -11.18
N ALA A 114 -4.87 -4.20 -10.85
CA ALA A 114 -4.13 -4.13 -9.59
C ALA A 114 -5.07 -4.05 -8.40
N THR A 115 -6.17 -3.30 -8.48
CA THR A 115 -7.22 -3.25 -7.46
C THR A 115 -7.88 -4.61 -7.23
N ILE A 116 -8.25 -5.31 -8.31
CA ILE A 116 -8.82 -6.65 -8.19
C ILE A 116 -7.82 -7.62 -7.54
N ALA A 117 -6.56 -7.60 -8.00
CA ALA A 117 -5.51 -8.47 -7.46
C ALA A 117 -5.25 -8.19 -5.97
N LEU A 118 -5.14 -6.92 -5.57
CA LEU A 118 -4.96 -6.55 -4.17
C LEU A 118 -6.15 -7.02 -3.32
N THR A 119 -7.38 -6.83 -3.81
CA THR A 119 -8.60 -7.18 -3.08
C THR A 119 -8.68 -8.69 -2.84
N ILE A 120 -8.41 -9.50 -3.87
CA ILE A 120 -8.39 -10.97 -3.74
C ILE A 120 -7.37 -11.39 -2.69
N VAL A 121 -6.14 -10.87 -2.78
CA VAL A 121 -5.08 -11.24 -1.83
C VAL A 121 -5.41 -10.74 -0.43
N ALA A 122 -5.96 -9.54 -0.27
CA ALA A 122 -6.39 -9.02 1.02
C ALA A 122 -7.45 -9.91 1.67
N ILE A 123 -8.43 -10.41 0.91
CA ILE A 123 -9.43 -11.37 1.41
C ILE A 123 -8.72 -12.64 1.88
N VAL A 124 -7.83 -13.22 1.07
CA VAL A 124 -7.09 -14.45 1.44
C VAL A 124 -6.28 -14.25 2.72
N VAL A 125 -5.48 -13.18 2.80
CA VAL A 125 -4.66 -12.89 3.98
C VAL A 125 -5.55 -12.64 5.20
N ASN A 126 -6.69 -11.98 5.06
CA ASN A 126 -7.60 -11.79 6.18
C ASN A 126 -8.16 -13.11 6.71
N ILE A 127 -8.54 -14.04 5.82
CA ILE A 127 -9.07 -15.35 6.20
C ILE A 127 -8.02 -16.18 6.94
N PHE A 128 -6.80 -16.28 6.40
CA PHE A 128 -5.79 -17.21 6.93
C PHE A 128 -4.86 -16.61 7.99
N PHE A 129 -4.74 -15.28 8.07
CA PHE A 129 -3.84 -14.61 9.00
C PHE A 129 -4.58 -13.68 9.95
N ALA A 130 -5.36 -12.72 9.45
CA ALA A 130 -5.96 -11.68 10.30
C ALA A 130 -6.97 -12.26 11.30
N ILE A 131 -7.94 -13.05 10.82
CA ILE A 131 -8.99 -13.62 11.67
C ILE A 131 -8.39 -14.47 12.80
N PRO A 132 -7.51 -15.47 12.53
CA PRO A 132 -6.85 -16.21 13.60
C PRO A 132 -6.03 -15.33 14.55
N ALA A 133 -5.36 -14.30 14.02
CA ALA A 133 -4.53 -13.41 14.83
C ALA A 133 -5.37 -12.53 15.79
N TYR A 134 -6.48 -11.95 15.31
CA TYR A 134 -7.39 -11.18 16.16
C TYR A 134 -7.97 -12.02 17.30
N THR A 135 -8.37 -13.27 17.00
CA THR A 135 -8.88 -14.17 18.03
C THR A 135 -7.81 -14.56 19.03
N LYS A 136 -6.60 -14.91 18.57
CA LYS A 136 -5.51 -15.38 19.44
C LYS A 136 -4.89 -14.28 20.29
N PHE A 137 -4.67 -13.09 19.74
CA PHE A 137 -3.89 -12.04 20.38
C PHE A 137 -4.73 -10.91 20.98
N MET A 138 -6.00 -10.79 20.59
CA MET A 138 -6.91 -9.76 21.12
C MET A 138 -8.16 -10.35 21.79
N ASN A 139 -8.28 -11.68 21.88
CA ASN A 139 -9.49 -12.37 22.35
C ASN A 139 -10.75 -11.91 21.61
N PHE A 140 -10.60 -11.47 20.36
CA PHE A 140 -11.67 -10.94 19.54
C PHE A 140 -12.07 -11.97 18.47
N ASP A 141 -13.20 -12.63 18.72
CA ASP A 141 -13.75 -13.64 17.83
C ASP A 141 -14.61 -12.95 16.75
N ILE A 142 -14.05 -12.79 15.55
CA ILE A 142 -14.70 -12.09 14.43
C ILE A 142 -15.98 -12.83 14.01
N ASP A 143 -15.97 -14.15 14.01
CA ASP A 143 -17.12 -14.92 13.54
C ASP A 143 -18.29 -14.80 14.51
N LYS A 144 -18.03 -14.83 15.82
CA LYS A 144 -19.09 -14.62 16.83
C LYS A 144 -19.56 -13.18 16.94
N THR A 145 -18.67 -12.20 16.77
CA THR A 145 -18.98 -10.80 17.01
C THR A 145 -19.62 -10.13 15.80
N ILE A 146 -19.05 -10.36 14.62
CA ILE A 146 -19.45 -9.69 13.37
C ILE A 146 -20.11 -10.70 12.41
N GLY A 147 -19.62 -11.94 12.38
CA GLY A 147 -19.96 -12.95 11.40
C GLY A 147 -18.96 -12.97 10.26
N PHE A 148 -18.39 -14.14 9.97
CA PHE A 148 -17.32 -14.32 8.98
C PHE A 148 -17.64 -13.66 7.62
N TRP A 149 -18.81 -13.97 7.04
CA TRP A 149 -19.19 -13.44 5.73
C TRP A 149 -19.47 -11.95 5.75
N LYS A 150 -20.02 -11.41 6.85
CA LYS A 150 -20.26 -9.96 6.99
C LYS A 150 -18.94 -9.21 7.04
N TYR A 151 -17.96 -9.72 7.79
CA TYR A 151 -16.61 -9.14 7.84
C TYR A 151 -15.96 -9.10 6.45
N ILE A 152 -15.98 -10.20 5.71
CA ILE A 152 -15.35 -10.26 4.38
C ILE A 152 -16.09 -9.38 3.36
N ILE A 153 -17.41 -9.53 3.24
CA ILE A 153 -18.20 -8.90 2.16
C ILE A 153 -18.48 -7.43 2.43
N LEU A 154 -18.72 -7.04 3.68
CA LEU A 154 -19.12 -5.67 4.04
C LEU A 154 -17.95 -4.80 4.48
N MET A 155 -16.81 -5.38 4.87
CA MET A 155 -15.65 -4.63 5.32
C MET A 155 -14.44 -4.80 4.40
N ILE A 156 -13.90 -6.01 4.30
CA ILE A 156 -12.63 -6.24 3.58
C ILE A 156 -12.76 -5.99 2.08
N LEU A 157 -13.76 -6.59 1.44
CA LEU A 157 -13.98 -6.45 -0.01
C LEU A 157 -14.18 -4.98 -0.44
N PRO A 158 -15.15 -4.23 0.10
CA PRO A 158 -15.39 -2.85 -0.34
C PRO A 158 -14.23 -1.92 0.00
N PHE A 159 -13.58 -2.10 1.16
CA PHE A 159 -12.41 -1.30 1.53
C PHE A 159 -11.29 -1.42 0.51
N ASN A 160 -10.88 -2.65 0.19
CA ASN A 160 -9.74 -2.88 -0.70
C ASN A 160 -10.03 -2.45 -2.16
N LEU A 161 -11.29 -2.56 -2.60
CA LEU A 161 -11.70 -2.02 -3.90
C LEU A 161 -11.58 -0.50 -3.94
N ILE A 162 -12.05 0.20 -2.91
CA ILE A 162 -11.96 1.66 -2.81
C ILE A 162 -10.49 2.08 -2.72
N GLU A 163 -9.72 1.43 -1.86
CA GLU A 163 -8.32 1.73 -1.60
C GLU A 163 -7.48 1.66 -2.88
N GLY A 164 -7.56 0.54 -3.62
CA GLY A 164 -6.81 0.39 -4.87
C GLY A 164 -7.22 1.41 -5.95
N LEU A 165 -8.49 1.76 -6.04
CA LEU A 165 -8.96 2.79 -6.97
C LEU A 165 -8.42 4.18 -6.59
N VAL A 166 -8.49 4.55 -5.31
CA VAL A 166 -7.95 5.82 -4.80
C VAL A 166 -6.47 5.93 -5.11
N TRP A 167 -5.70 4.88 -4.84
CA TRP A 167 -4.28 4.80 -5.16
C TRP A 167 -3.98 5.11 -6.62
N GLY A 168 -4.70 4.48 -7.54
CA GLY A 168 -4.56 4.71 -8.97
C GLY A 168 -4.98 6.12 -9.42
N ILE A 169 -6.12 6.59 -8.92
CA ILE A 169 -6.71 7.89 -9.28
C ILE A 169 -5.83 9.04 -8.78
N VAL A 170 -5.29 8.96 -7.57
CA VAL A 170 -4.37 9.97 -7.02
C VAL A 170 -3.03 9.93 -7.73
N TYR A 171 -2.53 8.73 -8.05
CA TYR A 171 -1.27 8.57 -8.76
C TYR A 171 -1.29 9.22 -10.15
N TYR A 172 -2.38 9.06 -10.91
CA TYR A 172 -2.46 9.48 -12.32
C TYR A 172 -2.10 10.96 -12.58
N PRO A 173 -2.74 11.96 -11.94
CA PRO A 173 -2.40 13.36 -12.16
C PRO A 173 -1.00 13.72 -11.67
N ILE A 174 -0.54 13.10 -10.57
CA ILE A 174 0.80 13.36 -10.01
C ILE A 174 1.88 12.88 -10.97
N GLU A 175 1.71 11.71 -11.59
CA GLU A 175 2.63 11.22 -12.61
C GLU A 175 2.75 12.17 -13.80
N LYS A 176 1.64 12.75 -14.28
CA LYS A 176 1.65 13.73 -15.37
C LYS A 176 2.42 15.00 -14.99
N ILE A 177 2.24 15.48 -13.76
CA ILE A 177 2.97 16.65 -13.25
C ILE A 177 4.47 16.34 -13.18
N PHE A 178 4.85 15.19 -12.62
CA PHE A 178 6.25 14.77 -12.52
C PHE A 178 6.91 14.63 -13.89
N ALA A 179 6.22 14.03 -14.87
CA ALA A 179 6.73 13.88 -16.23
C ALA A 179 6.98 15.24 -16.90
N LYS A 180 6.12 16.24 -16.63
CA LYS A 180 6.28 17.60 -17.14
C LYS A 180 7.46 18.34 -16.49
N ILE A 181 7.67 18.16 -15.19
CA ILE A 181 8.75 18.85 -14.45
C ILE A 181 10.12 18.19 -14.72
N PHE A 182 10.17 16.88 -14.92
CA PHE A 182 11.42 16.11 -15.08
C PHE A 182 11.48 15.34 -16.42
N PRO A 183 11.40 16.03 -17.58
CA PRO A 183 11.30 15.37 -18.89
C PRO A 183 12.55 14.57 -19.28
N ASN A 184 13.74 14.97 -18.81
CA ASN A 184 15.03 14.39 -19.21
C ASN A 184 15.59 13.37 -18.20
N ARG A 185 14.77 12.90 -17.25
CA ARG A 185 15.13 11.81 -16.32
C ARG A 185 14.18 10.60 -16.40
N LEU A 186 13.25 10.68 -17.35
CA LEU A 186 12.42 9.59 -17.83
C LEU A 186 13.15 8.81 -18.91
#